data_AF-A0A836EVT1-F1
#
_entry.id   AF-A0A836EVT1-F1
#
_cell.length_a   1.000
_cell.length_b   1.000
_cell.length_c   1.000
_cell.angle_alpha   90.00
_cell.angle_beta   90.00
_cell.angle_gamma   90.00
#
_symmetry.space_group_name_H-M   'P 1'
#
loop_
_entity.id
_entity.type
_entity.pdbx_description
1 polymer ?
#
loop_
_entity_poly.entity_id
_entity_poly.type
_entity_poly.pdbx_seq_one_letter_code
_entity_poly.pdbx_strand_id
1 'polypeptide(L)'
;MAPTIQTNSNQADRDKRVVRPAEKRSELICRVKYCNTLPDIPFDPKFIAYPFEPTRFIQYNPTSLERNYKYEVLTEHDLGVEIDLINKDTYAGDPNAQLDPADEKLLEEDVLTPQDSKRSRHHARSVSWLRRTEYISTESTRFQPQTADKVEAKVGYSIKKNFKEETLYMDRESQIKAIEKTFEDNKKPIERHYSKPNVVPIEILPVYPDFKLWKYPCAQVIFDSDPAPTGRSVPAQIEEMSQAMIRGVMDESGEQFVAYFLPLEETLEKRRRDFTAGIDYADEEEYEFTTMNWRHVCD
;
A
#
# COMPACT_ATOMS: atom_id res chain seq x y z
N MET A 1 27.07 98.86 -33.89
CA MET A 1 28.52 99.16 -34.03
C MET A 1 29.16 99.05 -32.64
N ALA A 2 30.31 98.40 -32.54
CA ALA A 2 31.28 98.62 -31.45
C ALA A 2 32.39 99.54 -32.00
N PRO A 3 32.99 100.44 -31.18
CA PRO A 3 34.30 100.23 -30.53
C PRO A 3 34.36 100.78 -29.08
N THR A 4 35.42 100.71 -28.24
CA THR A 4 36.62 99.85 -28.09
C THR A 4 37.22 100.08 -26.68
N ILE A 5 38.12 99.21 -26.21
CA ILE A 5 38.82 99.23 -24.90
C ILE A 5 40.07 100.15 -24.92
N GLN A 6 40.72 100.38 -23.75
CA GLN A 6 42.12 100.84 -23.50
C GLN A 6 42.24 102.28 -22.90
N THR A 7 43.18 102.65 -22.01
CA THR A 7 44.25 101.91 -21.27
C THR A 7 44.77 102.71 -20.04
N ASN A 8 45.38 101.97 -19.09
CA ASN A 8 46.35 102.37 -18.05
C ASN A 8 47.04 103.76 -18.10
N SER A 9 47.19 104.37 -16.92
CA SER A 9 48.50 104.74 -16.32
C SER A 9 48.28 105.25 -14.87
N ASN A 10 48.79 104.58 -13.84
CA ASN A 10 50.16 104.48 -13.30
C ASN A 10 50.53 105.60 -12.30
N GLN A 11 50.77 105.18 -11.05
CA GLN A 11 51.57 105.80 -9.98
C GLN A 11 51.28 107.25 -9.54
N ALA A 12 50.91 107.36 -8.26
CA ALA A 12 51.37 108.44 -7.40
C ALA A 12 51.91 107.82 -6.10
N ASP A 13 53.12 108.18 -5.71
CA ASP A 13 53.62 107.97 -4.35
C ASP A 13 54.01 109.34 -3.76
N ARG A 14 53.94 109.41 -2.43
CA ARG A 14 54.47 110.41 -1.51
C ARG A 14 53.69 111.67 -1.13
N ASP A 15 53.60 111.77 0.20
CA ASP A 15 53.84 112.96 1.04
C ASP A 15 52.74 114.03 1.19
N LYS A 16 51.88 113.87 2.21
CA LYS A 16 52.08 114.52 3.55
C LYS A 16 50.93 114.26 4.54
N ARG A 17 51.30 114.22 5.84
CA ARG A 17 50.40 114.20 7.02
C ARG A 17 49.91 115.66 7.27
N VAL A 18 48.67 115.97 7.66
CA VAL A 18 48.14 115.97 9.05
C VAL A 18 46.61 116.29 9.08
N VAL A 19 45.85 115.48 9.82
CA VAL A 19 44.58 115.72 10.59
C VAL A 19 43.42 116.63 10.07
N ARG A 20 42.28 115.98 9.72
CA ARG A 20 40.82 116.17 10.08
C ARG A 20 40.26 117.52 10.60
N PRO A 21 38.92 117.77 10.61
CA PRO A 21 37.77 117.16 9.86
C PRO A 21 36.73 118.18 9.28
N ALA A 22 35.74 117.70 8.51
CA ALA A 22 34.30 118.01 8.66
C ALA A 22 33.45 117.28 7.59
N GLU A 23 32.35 116.64 7.99
CA GLU A 23 31.46 115.92 7.06
C GLU A 23 30.46 116.85 6.34
N LYS A 24 30.18 116.56 5.08
CA LYS A 24 28.95 116.97 4.38
C LYS A 24 28.38 115.74 3.67
N ARG A 25 27.34 115.11 4.24
CA ARG A 25 26.67 113.95 3.64
C ARG A 25 25.56 114.44 2.72
N SER A 26 25.62 114.06 1.45
CA SER A 26 24.62 114.36 0.43
C SER A 26 23.67 113.17 0.26
N GLU A 27 22.37 113.37 0.48
CA GLU A 27 21.36 112.32 0.34
C GLU A 27 20.85 112.24 -1.11
N LEU A 28 20.76 111.01 -1.63
CA LEU A 28 20.38 110.72 -3.02
C LEU A 28 18.86 110.58 -3.14
N ILE A 29 18.24 111.36 -4.02
CA ILE A 29 16.80 111.27 -4.31
C ILE A 29 16.55 110.05 -5.21
N CYS A 30 16.07 108.95 -4.62
CA CYS A 30 15.58 107.78 -5.36
C CYS A 30 14.08 107.58 -5.08
N ARG A 31 13.30 107.29 -6.13
CA ARG A 31 11.86 106.99 -5.98
C ARG A 31 11.66 105.59 -5.44
N VAL A 32 11.37 105.48 -4.14
CA VAL A 32 11.07 104.20 -3.48
C VAL A 32 9.84 103.55 -4.13
N LYS A 33 10.02 102.33 -4.64
CA LYS A 33 8.94 101.45 -5.07
C LYS A 33 8.93 100.21 -4.18
N TYR A 34 7.83 100.00 -3.48
CA TYR A 34 7.61 98.78 -2.72
C TYR A 34 7.07 97.70 -3.67
N CYS A 35 7.91 96.73 -4.01
CA CYS A 35 7.54 95.58 -4.82
C CYS A 35 7.40 94.35 -3.92
N ASN A 36 6.24 93.69 -3.95
CA ASN A 36 6.04 92.38 -3.33
C ASN A 36 5.90 91.33 -4.45
N THR A 37 7.02 90.98 -5.06
CA THR A 37 7.08 89.88 -6.04
C THR A 37 7.02 88.56 -5.28
N LEU A 38 6.02 87.73 -5.60
CA LEU A 38 5.92 86.39 -5.03
C LEU A 38 7.17 85.57 -5.39
N PRO A 39 7.68 84.71 -4.48
CA PRO A 39 8.73 83.77 -4.81
C PRO A 39 8.23 82.74 -5.83
N ASP A 40 9.13 82.27 -6.69
CA ASP A 40 8.83 81.19 -7.63
C ASP A 40 8.40 79.92 -6.89
N ILE A 41 7.53 79.13 -7.52
CA ILE A 41 6.91 77.96 -6.87
C ILE A 41 7.99 76.89 -6.64
N PRO A 42 8.27 76.49 -5.38
CA PRO A 42 9.35 75.55 -5.06
C PRO A 42 8.90 74.11 -5.36
N PHE A 43 8.85 73.75 -6.63
CA PHE A 43 8.63 72.38 -7.09
C PHE A 43 9.93 71.57 -7.08
N ASP A 44 10.56 71.46 -5.92
CA ASP A 44 11.64 70.50 -5.71
C ASP A 44 11.10 69.07 -5.85
N PRO A 45 11.85 68.15 -6.49
CA PRO A 45 11.42 66.77 -6.63
C PRO A 45 11.29 66.11 -5.25
N LYS A 46 10.12 65.54 -4.97
CA LYS A 46 9.84 64.90 -3.68
C LYS A 46 10.63 63.60 -3.55
N PHE A 47 11.53 63.55 -2.57
CA PHE A 47 12.15 62.30 -2.15
C PHE A 47 11.08 61.32 -1.64
N ILE A 48 11.00 60.14 -2.26
CA ILE A 48 10.20 59.04 -1.74
C ILE A 48 10.97 58.35 -0.61
N ALA A 49 10.28 58.04 0.48
CA ALA A 49 10.88 57.25 1.56
C ALA A 49 11.21 55.85 1.04
N TYR A 50 12.40 55.34 1.36
CA TYR A 50 12.77 53.97 1.02
C TYR A 50 11.88 52.99 1.79
N PRO A 51 11.09 52.12 1.14
CA PRO A 51 9.95 51.43 1.76
C PRO A 51 10.35 50.19 2.58
N PHE A 52 11.59 50.10 3.04
CA PHE A 52 12.12 48.93 3.73
C PHE A 52 13.03 49.31 4.90
N GLU A 53 12.94 48.53 5.98
CA GLU A 53 13.75 48.69 7.17
C GLU A 53 15.27 48.58 6.89
N PRO A 54 16.11 49.45 7.49
CA PRO A 54 17.56 49.38 7.35
C PRO A 54 18.16 48.12 8.02
N THR A 55 17.42 47.46 8.91
CA THR A 55 17.80 46.22 9.59
C THR A 55 17.56 44.95 8.77
N ARG A 56 17.00 45.03 7.54
CA ARG A 56 16.67 43.85 6.71
C ARG A 56 17.84 42.89 6.47
N PHE A 57 19.08 43.38 6.55
CA PHE A 57 20.30 42.60 6.33
C PHE A 57 20.82 41.89 7.59
N ILE A 58 20.24 42.16 8.77
CA ILE A 58 20.68 41.60 10.06
C ILE A 58 19.47 41.01 10.79
N GLN A 59 18.89 39.95 10.22
CA GLN A 59 17.98 39.06 10.95
C GLN A 59 18.66 37.70 11.07
N TYR A 60 19.08 37.36 12.29
CA TYR A 60 19.63 36.03 12.59
C TYR A 60 18.52 34.98 12.43
N ASN A 61 18.56 34.29 11.30
CA ASN A 61 17.72 33.12 11.02
C ASN A 61 18.67 31.92 11.01
N PRO A 62 18.53 30.95 11.92
CA PRO A 62 19.44 29.82 12.01
C PRO A 62 19.36 29.01 10.71
N THR A 63 20.40 29.12 9.90
CA THR A 63 20.39 28.61 8.53
C THR A 63 20.41 27.09 8.50
N SER A 64 19.98 26.49 7.39
CA SER A 64 20.19 25.05 7.16
C SER A 64 21.67 24.67 7.19
N LEU A 65 22.57 25.62 6.89
CA LEU A 65 24.02 25.42 6.97
C LEU A 65 24.49 25.22 8.41
N GLU A 66 24.00 26.01 9.37
CA GLU A 66 24.31 25.83 10.80
C GLU A 66 23.76 24.51 11.34
N ARG A 67 22.55 24.09 10.93
CA ARG A 67 21.95 22.82 11.36
C ARG A 67 22.61 21.59 10.75
N ASN A 68 23.14 21.72 9.53
CA ASN A 68 23.85 20.65 8.82
C ASN A 68 25.35 20.65 9.11
N TYR A 69 25.85 21.61 9.89
CA TYR A 69 27.24 21.65 10.30
C TYR A 69 27.53 20.47 11.24
N LYS A 70 28.40 19.56 10.78
CA LYS A 70 28.91 18.48 11.62
C LYS A 70 30.00 19.08 12.53
N TYR A 71 29.65 19.27 13.79
CA TYR A 71 30.64 19.62 14.81
C TYR A 71 31.67 18.50 14.92
N GLU A 72 32.94 18.87 14.79
CA GLU A 72 34.05 17.97 15.12
C GLU A 72 34.05 17.75 16.64
N VAL A 73 34.12 16.49 17.06
CA VAL A 73 34.17 16.15 18.48
C VAL A 73 35.60 16.40 18.96
N LEU A 74 35.83 17.59 19.50
CA LEU A 74 37.10 17.98 20.12
C LEU A 74 37.31 17.16 21.40
N THR A 75 37.94 15.99 21.24
CA THR A 75 38.35 15.11 22.35
C THR A 75 39.74 15.45 22.84
N GLU A 76 40.02 15.10 24.10
CA GLU A 76 41.37 15.03 24.64
C GLU A 76 42.24 14.04 23.83
N HIS A 77 43.57 14.12 24.00
CA HIS A 77 44.52 13.29 23.24
C HIS A 77 44.27 11.78 23.40
N ASP A 78 43.74 11.35 24.54
CA ASP A 78 43.42 9.95 24.86
C ASP A 78 41.98 9.56 24.47
N LEU A 79 41.27 10.38 23.67
CA LEU A 79 39.90 10.13 23.18
C LEU A 79 38.84 9.91 24.29
N GLY A 80 39.16 10.26 25.55
CA GLY A 80 38.34 9.98 26.72
C GLY A 80 38.49 8.55 27.30
N VAL A 81 39.51 7.80 26.86
CA VAL A 81 39.79 6.43 27.31
C VAL A 81 41.08 6.41 28.13
N GLU A 82 40.96 6.52 29.45
CA GLU A 82 42.10 6.42 30.36
C GLU A 82 42.57 4.95 30.46
N ILE A 83 43.87 4.70 30.20
CA ILE A 83 44.47 3.36 30.27
C ILE A 83 45.16 3.18 31.63
N ASP A 84 44.53 2.44 32.54
CA ASP A 84 45.08 2.11 33.84
C ASP A 84 46.10 0.96 33.75
N LEU A 85 47.39 1.27 33.91
CA LEU A 85 48.46 0.27 33.92
C LEU A 85 48.78 -0.26 35.33
N ILE A 86 48.07 0.22 36.36
CA ILE A 86 48.28 -0.12 37.77
C ILE A 86 47.33 -1.25 38.18
N ASN A 87 46.03 -1.13 37.86
CA ASN A 87 45.05 -2.17 38.18
C ASN A 87 44.86 -3.16 37.02
N LYS A 88 45.46 -4.34 37.15
CA LYS A 88 45.31 -5.44 36.18
C LYS A 88 43.88 -6.01 36.16
N ASP A 89 43.16 -5.95 37.27
CA ASP A 89 41.86 -6.62 37.41
C ASP A 89 40.77 -5.96 36.54
N THR A 90 40.91 -4.66 36.25
CA THR A 90 40.05 -3.90 35.32
C THR A 90 39.99 -4.50 33.91
N TYR A 91 41.06 -5.18 33.48
CA TYR A 91 41.20 -5.76 32.14
C TYR A 91 41.12 -7.30 32.15
N ALA A 92 40.85 -7.91 33.31
CA ALA A 92 40.76 -9.36 33.48
C ALA A 92 39.37 -9.89 33.05
N GLY A 93 39.14 -9.97 31.74
CA GLY A 93 37.91 -10.54 31.18
C GLY A 93 37.71 -12.03 31.52
N ASP A 94 36.46 -12.43 31.81
CA ASP A 94 36.07 -13.83 31.97
C ASP A 94 36.09 -14.54 30.59
N PRO A 95 36.82 -15.67 30.43
CA PRO A 95 36.81 -16.46 29.20
C PRO A 95 35.41 -16.94 28.72
N ASN A 96 34.40 -16.96 29.60
CA ASN A 96 33.02 -17.34 29.27
C ASN A 96 32.06 -16.15 29.11
N ALA A 97 32.54 -14.90 29.13
CA ALA A 97 31.69 -13.73 28.91
C ALA A 97 31.11 -13.74 27.49
N GLN A 98 29.79 -13.72 27.38
CA GLN A 98 29.09 -13.48 26.12
C GLN A 98 29.02 -11.97 25.85
N LEU A 99 29.34 -11.56 24.62
CA LEU A 99 29.25 -10.18 24.19
C LEU A 99 27.77 -9.74 24.08
N ASP A 100 27.47 -8.48 24.44
CA ASP A 100 26.13 -7.93 24.24
C ASP A 100 25.87 -7.73 22.72
N PRO A 101 24.65 -8.03 22.20
CA PRO A 101 24.31 -7.78 20.80
C PRO A 101 24.52 -6.33 20.34
N ALA A 102 24.47 -5.35 21.24
CA ALA A 102 24.78 -3.96 20.93
C ALA A 102 26.28 -3.75 20.68
N ASP A 103 27.15 -4.40 21.45
CA ASP A 103 28.61 -4.34 21.27
C ASP A 103 29.05 -5.18 20.05
N GLU A 104 28.42 -6.35 19.83
CA GLU A 104 28.61 -7.16 18.63
C GLU A 104 28.32 -6.34 17.36
N LYS A 105 27.30 -5.48 17.41
CA LYS A 105 26.95 -4.58 16.30
C LYS A 105 28.02 -3.51 16.02
N LEU A 106 28.79 -3.10 17.01
CA LEU A 106 29.91 -2.15 16.85
C LEU A 106 31.17 -2.81 16.28
N LEU A 107 31.25 -4.15 16.32
CA LEU A 107 32.33 -4.93 15.71
C LEU A 107 32.07 -5.29 14.25
N GLU A 108 30.86 -5.07 13.73
CA GLU A 108 30.61 -5.21 12.29
C GLU A 108 31.43 -4.19 11.49
N GLU A 109 32.26 -4.65 10.56
CA GLU A 109 32.86 -3.76 9.56
C GLU A 109 31.73 -3.04 8.80
N ASP A 110 31.91 -1.74 8.56
CA ASP A 110 30.93 -0.92 7.83
C ASP A 110 30.85 -1.43 6.38
N VAL A 111 29.90 -2.35 6.11
CA VAL A 111 29.81 -3.06 4.84
C VAL A 111 29.35 -2.10 3.74
N LEU A 112 30.33 -1.42 3.13
CA LEU A 112 30.24 -0.49 2.01
C LEU A 112 29.73 -1.14 0.70
N THR A 113 28.90 -2.18 0.78
CA THR A 113 28.12 -2.68 -0.34
C THR A 113 27.21 -1.57 -0.87
N PRO A 114 27.39 -1.14 -2.14
CA PRO A 114 26.73 0.06 -2.62
C PRO A 114 25.23 -0.19 -2.89
N GLN A 115 24.37 0.39 -2.04
CA GLN A 115 22.95 0.68 -2.29
C GLN A 115 22.00 -0.51 -2.61
N ASP A 116 22.45 -1.77 -2.61
CA ASP A 116 21.62 -2.91 -3.08
C ASP A 116 20.45 -3.23 -2.12
N SER A 117 20.46 -2.76 -0.87
CA SER A 117 19.33 -2.89 0.08
C SER A 117 18.07 -2.11 -0.35
N LYS A 118 18.22 -1.04 -1.15
CA LYS A 118 17.07 -0.39 -1.80
C LYS A 118 16.59 -1.20 -2.98
N ARG A 119 17.50 -1.78 -3.75
CA ARG A 119 17.20 -2.55 -4.97
C ARG A 119 16.46 -3.85 -4.64
N SER A 120 16.86 -4.58 -3.60
CA SER A 120 16.16 -5.79 -3.12
C SER A 120 14.70 -5.49 -2.70
N ARG A 121 14.45 -4.38 -1.99
CA ARG A 121 13.10 -3.92 -1.59
C ARG A 121 12.17 -3.62 -2.77
N HIS A 122 12.69 -3.34 -3.95
CA HIS A 122 11.89 -3.12 -5.16
C HIS A 122 11.69 -4.40 -5.98
N HIS A 123 12.69 -5.29 -6.04
CA HIS A 123 12.57 -6.59 -6.73
C HIS A 123 11.63 -7.57 -6.02
N ALA A 124 11.42 -7.43 -4.72
CA ALA A 124 10.46 -8.23 -3.96
C ALA A 124 8.98 -7.79 -4.13
N ARG A 125 8.69 -6.70 -4.87
CA ARG A 125 7.31 -6.23 -5.07
C ARG A 125 6.57 -7.14 -6.03
N SER A 126 5.52 -7.81 -5.54
CA SER A 126 4.58 -8.54 -6.40
C SER A 126 3.78 -7.55 -7.27
N VAL A 127 3.82 -7.75 -8.58
CA VAL A 127 3.10 -6.91 -9.56
C VAL A 127 2.15 -7.79 -10.37
N SER A 128 0.90 -7.38 -10.52
CA SER A 128 -0.18 -8.22 -11.10
C SER A 128 0.05 -8.64 -12.56
N TRP A 129 0.82 -7.87 -13.33
CA TRP A 129 1.15 -8.16 -14.73
C TRP A 129 2.44 -8.97 -14.92
N LEU A 130 3.28 -9.13 -13.88
CA LEU A 130 4.56 -9.83 -13.98
C LEU A 130 4.48 -11.19 -13.28
N ARG A 131 4.35 -12.26 -14.08
CA ARG A 131 4.43 -13.63 -13.56
C ARG A 131 5.88 -14.01 -13.24
N ARG A 132 6.06 -14.88 -12.24
CA ARG A 132 7.36 -15.52 -11.98
C ARG A 132 7.75 -16.40 -13.16
N THR A 133 9.04 -16.47 -13.46
CA THR A 133 9.59 -17.39 -14.46
C THR A 133 9.45 -18.83 -13.98
N GLU A 134 8.73 -19.67 -14.72
CA GLU A 134 8.76 -21.12 -14.55
C GLU A 134 9.96 -21.70 -15.31
N TYR A 135 10.76 -22.55 -14.67
CA TYR A 135 11.80 -23.31 -15.35
C TYR A 135 11.17 -24.52 -16.06
N ILE A 136 11.69 -24.88 -17.23
CA ILE A 136 11.21 -26.04 -17.99
C ILE A 136 11.57 -27.32 -17.23
N SER A 137 10.57 -27.93 -16.59
CA SER A 137 10.68 -29.26 -16.01
C SER A 137 10.39 -30.34 -17.05
N THR A 138 10.75 -31.60 -16.74
CA THR A 138 10.45 -32.76 -17.57
C THR A 138 9.00 -33.25 -17.44
N GLU A 139 8.13 -32.51 -16.73
CA GLU A 139 6.73 -32.87 -16.55
C GLU A 139 5.91 -32.48 -17.79
N SER A 140 5.35 -33.48 -18.47
CA SER A 140 4.92 -33.42 -19.87
C SER A 140 3.65 -32.61 -20.16
N THR A 141 3.19 -31.77 -19.23
CA THR A 141 1.79 -31.29 -19.22
C THR A 141 1.54 -29.88 -19.76
N ARG A 142 2.56 -29.11 -20.20
CA ARG A 142 2.35 -27.72 -20.68
C ARG A 142 2.86 -27.35 -22.09
N PHE A 143 3.82 -28.05 -22.68
CA PHE A 143 4.46 -27.60 -23.93
C PHE A 143 4.70 -28.66 -25.01
N GLN A 144 4.03 -29.82 -24.93
CA GLN A 144 4.13 -30.84 -25.96
C GLN A 144 2.76 -31.14 -26.59
N PRO A 145 2.58 -30.95 -27.91
CA PRO A 145 1.39 -31.43 -28.60
C PRO A 145 1.26 -32.94 -28.40
N GLN A 146 0.11 -33.40 -27.88
CA GLN A 146 -0.20 -34.82 -27.64
C GLN A 146 -0.54 -35.56 -28.96
N THR A 147 0.19 -35.25 -30.04
CA THR A 147 0.00 -35.78 -31.40
C THR A 147 1.31 -36.36 -31.95
N ALA A 148 2.12 -36.94 -31.06
CA ALA A 148 3.28 -37.75 -31.38
C ALA A 148 3.09 -39.14 -30.78
N ASP A 149 2.12 -39.86 -31.35
CA ASP A 149 1.76 -41.23 -31.04
C ASP A 149 2.99 -42.17 -31.04
N LYS A 150 3.49 -42.48 -29.84
CA LYS A 150 4.34 -43.65 -29.59
C LYS A 150 3.51 -44.77 -28.95
N VAL A 151 2.50 -45.23 -29.71
CA VAL A 151 1.54 -46.26 -29.28
C VAL A 151 2.24 -47.54 -28.83
N GLU A 152 3.32 -47.92 -29.50
CA GLU A 152 3.97 -49.24 -29.36
C GLU A 152 4.62 -49.48 -27.99
N ALA A 153 5.12 -48.44 -27.32
CA ALA A 153 5.87 -48.59 -26.07
C ALA A 153 4.99 -48.77 -24.81
N LYS A 154 3.70 -48.41 -24.86
CA LYS A 154 2.84 -48.31 -23.66
C LYS A 154 1.81 -49.43 -23.51
N VAL A 155 1.51 -50.15 -24.59
CA VAL A 155 0.59 -51.30 -24.61
C VAL A 155 1.07 -52.43 -23.69
N GLY A 156 2.36 -52.80 -23.77
CA GLY A 156 2.91 -53.95 -23.03
C GLY A 156 2.98 -53.80 -21.50
N TYR A 157 3.03 -52.57 -20.97
CA TYR A 157 3.03 -52.33 -19.51
C TYR A 157 1.61 -52.19 -18.94
N SER A 158 0.69 -51.55 -19.69
CA SER A 158 -0.70 -51.41 -19.25
C SER A 158 -1.42 -52.76 -19.24
N ILE A 159 -1.27 -53.57 -20.29
CA ILE A 159 -1.89 -54.91 -20.36
C ILE A 159 -1.44 -55.79 -19.18
N LYS A 160 -0.15 -55.77 -18.81
CA LYS A 160 0.39 -56.54 -17.68
C LYS A 160 -0.13 -56.09 -16.30
N LYS A 161 -0.58 -54.83 -16.16
CA LYS A 161 -1.27 -54.37 -14.95
C LYS A 161 -2.73 -54.81 -14.96
N ASN A 162 -3.47 -54.51 -16.04
CA ASN A 162 -4.88 -54.84 -16.16
C ASN A 162 -5.14 -56.36 -16.00
N PHE A 163 -4.36 -57.22 -16.67
CA PHE A 163 -4.47 -58.67 -16.51
C PHE A 163 -4.27 -59.15 -15.08
N LYS A 164 -3.51 -58.42 -14.25
CA LYS A 164 -3.24 -58.78 -12.86
C LYS A 164 -4.35 -58.33 -11.89
N GLU A 165 -5.17 -57.37 -12.30
CA GLU A 165 -6.39 -56.96 -11.58
C GLU A 165 -7.61 -57.76 -12.05
N GLU A 166 -7.79 -58.00 -13.35
CA GLU A 166 -8.90 -58.83 -13.87
C GLU A 166 -8.85 -60.27 -13.35
N THR A 167 -7.65 -60.87 -13.27
CA THR A 167 -7.50 -62.23 -12.71
C THR A 167 -7.71 -62.31 -11.19
N LEU A 168 -7.75 -61.18 -10.48
CA LEU A 168 -7.90 -61.15 -9.02
C LEU A 168 -9.34 -61.48 -8.56
N TYR A 169 -10.33 -61.32 -9.44
CA TYR A 169 -11.76 -61.42 -9.12
C TYR A 169 -12.49 -62.55 -9.85
N MET A 170 -11.76 -63.53 -10.40
CA MET A 170 -12.38 -64.65 -11.14
C MET A 170 -13.01 -65.73 -10.26
N ASP A 171 -12.57 -65.84 -9.01
CA ASP A 171 -13.07 -66.84 -8.05
C ASP A 171 -13.85 -66.21 -6.90
N ARG A 172 -14.89 -66.91 -6.41
CA ARG A 172 -15.80 -66.45 -5.36
C ARG A 172 -15.09 -66.24 -4.03
N GLU A 173 -14.14 -67.12 -3.65
CA GLU A 173 -13.38 -66.94 -2.41
C GLU A 173 -12.43 -65.75 -2.52
N SER A 174 -11.81 -65.55 -3.68
CA SER A 174 -10.99 -64.37 -3.96
C SER A 174 -11.80 -63.06 -3.91
N GLN A 175 -13.02 -63.05 -4.46
CA GLN A 175 -13.94 -61.91 -4.37
C GLN A 175 -14.34 -61.60 -2.93
N ILE A 176 -14.76 -62.60 -2.13
CA ILE A 176 -15.13 -62.41 -0.72
C ILE A 176 -13.95 -61.83 0.06
N LYS A 177 -12.75 -62.42 -0.09
CA LYS A 177 -11.53 -61.94 0.55
C LYS A 177 -11.15 -60.52 0.14
N ALA A 178 -11.37 -60.14 -1.12
CA ALA A 178 -11.13 -58.78 -1.59
C ALA A 178 -12.14 -57.78 -1.01
N ILE A 179 -13.41 -58.17 -0.85
CA ILE A 179 -14.45 -57.36 -0.19
C ILE A 179 -14.11 -57.17 1.29
N GLU A 180 -13.81 -58.24 2.03
CA GLU A 180 -13.41 -58.15 3.44
C GLU A 180 -12.17 -57.27 3.63
N LYS A 181 -11.20 -57.37 2.71
CA LYS A 181 -10.01 -56.51 2.70
C LYS A 181 -10.34 -55.02 2.54
N THR A 182 -11.34 -54.60 1.76
CA THR A 182 -11.68 -53.16 1.69
C THR A 182 -12.24 -52.64 3.00
N PHE A 183 -13.01 -53.46 3.74
CA PHE A 183 -13.46 -53.13 5.09
C PHE A 183 -12.34 -53.12 6.14
N GLU A 184 -11.27 -53.90 5.96
CA GLU A 184 -10.06 -53.83 6.79
C GLU A 184 -9.19 -52.62 6.45
N ASP A 185 -8.97 -52.34 5.17
CA ASP A 185 -8.16 -51.22 4.70
C ASP A 185 -8.81 -49.87 5.06
N ASN A 186 -10.15 -49.77 5.06
CA ASN A 186 -10.88 -48.56 5.47
C ASN A 186 -10.68 -48.20 6.97
N LYS A 187 -10.35 -49.16 7.83
CA LYS A 187 -10.08 -48.92 9.26
C LYS A 187 -8.70 -48.31 9.52
N LYS A 188 -7.82 -48.24 8.53
CA LYS A 188 -6.47 -47.69 8.66
C LYS A 188 -6.53 -46.16 8.59
N PRO A 189 -5.78 -45.43 9.44
CA PRO A 189 -5.78 -43.97 9.42
C PRO A 189 -5.25 -43.45 8.07
N ILE A 190 -5.93 -42.46 7.52
CA ILE A 190 -5.51 -41.78 6.30
C ILE A 190 -4.57 -40.64 6.70
N GLU A 191 -3.28 -40.74 6.36
CA GLU A 191 -2.30 -39.69 6.69
C GLU A 191 -2.06 -38.71 5.54
N ARG A 192 -2.15 -39.17 4.28
CA ARG A 192 -1.69 -38.42 3.10
C ARG A 192 -2.57 -38.69 1.89
N HIS A 193 -2.79 -37.66 1.07
CA HIS A 193 -3.44 -37.81 -0.24
C HIS A 193 -2.54 -38.57 -1.24
N TYR A 194 -3.09 -39.56 -1.94
CA TYR A 194 -2.35 -40.51 -2.79
C TYR A 194 -1.41 -39.85 -3.83
N SER A 195 -1.83 -38.76 -4.49
CA SER A 195 -0.99 -37.99 -5.43
C SER A 195 -0.29 -36.77 -4.82
N LYS A 196 -0.58 -36.39 -3.58
CA LYS A 196 -0.14 -35.12 -2.97
C LYS A 196 0.28 -35.35 -1.51
N PRO A 197 1.53 -35.79 -1.26
CA PRO A 197 1.98 -36.21 0.08
C PRO A 197 1.82 -35.15 1.18
N ASN A 198 1.78 -33.86 0.82
CA ASN A 198 1.66 -32.73 1.75
C ASN A 198 0.21 -32.36 2.10
N VAL A 199 -0.79 -33.09 1.60
CA VAL A 199 -2.21 -32.88 1.92
C VAL A 199 -2.64 -33.94 2.94
N VAL A 200 -3.01 -33.46 4.13
CA VAL A 200 -3.55 -34.25 5.25
C VAL A 200 -5.08 -34.13 5.28
N PRO A 201 -5.82 -35.17 5.69
CA PRO A 201 -7.27 -35.06 5.90
C PRO A 201 -7.58 -34.26 7.17
N ILE A 202 -8.67 -33.47 7.12
CA ILE A 202 -9.18 -32.69 8.26
C ILE A 202 -10.27 -33.47 8.99
N GLU A 203 -11.17 -34.10 8.25
CA GLU A 203 -12.31 -34.84 8.76
C GLU A 203 -12.50 -36.14 7.95
N ILE A 204 -12.99 -37.20 8.59
CA ILE A 204 -13.27 -38.49 7.96
C ILE A 204 -14.74 -38.84 8.25
N LEU A 205 -15.57 -38.76 7.21
CA LEU A 205 -17.01 -39.05 7.29
C LEU A 205 -17.27 -40.50 6.83
N PRO A 206 -17.62 -41.44 7.73
CA PRO A 206 -17.93 -42.81 7.35
C PRO A 206 -19.30 -42.90 6.66
N VAL A 207 -19.34 -43.49 5.46
CA VAL A 207 -20.58 -43.72 4.72
C VAL A 207 -21.24 -45.00 5.24
N TYR A 208 -22.30 -44.83 6.03
CA TYR A 208 -23.18 -45.93 6.44
C TYR A 208 -24.48 -45.90 5.63
N PRO A 209 -25.08 -47.05 5.29
CA PRO A 209 -26.43 -47.10 4.74
C PRO A 209 -27.42 -46.53 5.77
N ASP A 210 -28.27 -45.61 5.32
CA ASP A 210 -29.27 -44.99 6.18
C ASP A 210 -30.50 -45.91 6.32
N PHE A 211 -30.82 -46.30 7.56
CA PHE A 211 -31.98 -47.14 7.88
C PHE A 211 -33.18 -46.34 8.43
N LYS A 212 -33.04 -45.01 8.59
CA LYS A 212 -34.02 -44.11 9.21
C LYS A 212 -34.68 -43.18 8.19
N LEU A 213 -33.90 -42.59 7.27
CA LEU A 213 -34.41 -41.66 6.27
C LEU A 213 -34.89 -42.36 4.99
N TRP A 214 -34.42 -43.58 4.70
CA TRP A 214 -34.77 -44.36 3.49
C TRP A 214 -36.27 -44.65 3.29
N LYS A 215 -37.08 -44.49 4.35
CA LYS A 215 -38.55 -44.59 4.28
C LYS A 215 -39.23 -43.32 3.75
N TYR A 216 -38.51 -42.20 3.68
CA TYR A 216 -39.02 -40.94 3.15
C TYR A 216 -38.60 -40.81 1.68
N PRO A 217 -39.52 -40.52 0.75
CA PRO A 217 -39.15 -40.21 -0.63
C PRO A 217 -38.32 -38.93 -0.64
N CYS A 218 -37.11 -39.00 -1.20
CA CYS A 218 -36.24 -37.84 -1.41
C CYS A 218 -36.29 -37.42 -2.88
N ALA A 219 -36.54 -36.12 -3.13
CA ALA A 219 -36.36 -35.52 -4.44
C ALA A 219 -34.96 -34.88 -4.51
N GLN A 220 -34.15 -35.28 -5.49
CA GLN A 220 -32.89 -34.59 -5.79
C GLN A 220 -33.16 -33.47 -6.79
N VAL A 221 -33.02 -32.22 -6.35
CA VAL A 221 -33.12 -31.05 -7.24
C VAL A 221 -31.72 -30.69 -7.72
N ILE A 222 -31.54 -30.66 -9.04
CA ILE A 222 -30.29 -30.27 -9.71
C ILE A 222 -30.61 -29.05 -10.58
N PHE A 223 -29.75 -28.03 -10.53
CA PHE A 223 -29.84 -26.87 -11.40
C PHE A 223 -28.75 -26.96 -12.48
N ASP A 224 -29.16 -27.01 -13.75
CA ASP A 224 -28.23 -27.03 -14.91
C ASP A 224 -27.49 -25.70 -15.12
N SER A 225 -27.90 -24.64 -14.41
CA SER A 225 -27.31 -23.31 -14.44
C SER A 225 -27.49 -22.65 -13.09
N ASP A 226 -26.59 -21.73 -12.74
CA ASP A 226 -26.62 -21.01 -11.48
C ASP A 226 -27.99 -20.32 -11.28
N PRO A 227 -28.75 -20.66 -10.21
CA PRO A 227 -30.04 -20.05 -9.96
C PRO A 227 -29.94 -18.60 -9.44
N ALA A 228 -28.72 -18.08 -9.18
CA ALA A 228 -28.52 -16.70 -8.76
C ALA A 228 -28.91 -15.67 -9.86
N PRO A 229 -29.41 -14.49 -9.49
CA PRO A 229 -29.70 -13.41 -10.43
C PRO A 229 -28.48 -13.01 -11.27
N THR A 230 -28.66 -12.90 -12.58
CA THR A 230 -27.59 -12.48 -13.49
C THR A 230 -27.31 -10.98 -13.35
N GLY A 231 -26.02 -10.61 -13.26
CA GLY A 231 -25.58 -9.21 -13.22
C GLY A 231 -25.21 -8.67 -11.83
N ARG A 232 -25.31 -9.46 -10.74
CA ARG A 232 -24.79 -9.09 -9.41
C ARG A 232 -23.34 -9.57 -9.21
N SER A 233 -22.69 -9.06 -8.16
CA SER A 233 -21.32 -9.47 -7.82
C SER A 233 -21.30 -10.84 -7.13
N VAL A 234 -20.25 -11.64 -7.35
CA VAL A 234 -20.13 -13.00 -6.80
C VAL A 234 -20.38 -13.08 -5.27
N PRO A 235 -19.88 -12.15 -4.42
CA PRO A 235 -20.20 -12.17 -3.00
C PRO A 235 -21.70 -11.98 -2.69
N ALA A 236 -22.38 -11.09 -3.42
CA ALA A 236 -23.81 -10.84 -3.23
C ALA A 236 -24.67 -12.03 -3.69
N GLN A 237 -24.29 -12.69 -4.79
CA GLN A 237 -24.94 -13.91 -5.27
C GLN A 237 -24.84 -15.05 -4.24
N ILE A 238 -23.68 -15.22 -3.59
CA ILE A 238 -23.51 -16.20 -2.52
C ILE A 238 -24.39 -15.87 -1.30
N GLU A 239 -24.51 -14.59 -0.92
CA GLU A 239 -25.39 -14.15 0.18
C GLU A 239 -26.87 -14.43 -0.15
N GLU A 240 -27.32 -14.07 -1.35
CA GLU A 240 -28.66 -14.36 -1.88
C GLU A 240 -28.98 -15.86 -1.88
N MET A 241 -28.09 -16.69 -2.41
CA MET A 241 -28.24 -18.15 -2.44
C MET A 241 -28.25 -18.77 -1.04
N SER A 242 -27.47 -18.24 -0.10
CA SER A 242 -27.39 -18.79 1.27
C SER A 242 -28.70 -18.66 2.06
N GLN A 243 -29.56 -17.73 1.64
CA GLN A 243 -30.87 -17.46 2.25
C GLN A 243 -32.05 -17.97 1.42
N ALA A 244 -31.80 -18.54 0.24
CA ALA A 244 -32.86 -19.09 -0.62
C ALA A 244 -33.48 -20.36 0.00
N MET A 245 -34.79 -20.54 -0.22
CA MET A 245 -35.56 -21.64 0.37
C MET A 245 -36.07 -22.60 -0.70
N ILE A 246 -36.05 -23.89 -0.40
CA ILE A 246 -36.59 -24.97 -1.22
C ILE A 246 -37.80 -25.55 -0.48
N ARG A 247 -38.97 -25.62 -1.14
CA ARG A 247 -40.19 -26.19 -0.56
C ARG A 247 -40.88 -27.12 -1.56
N GLY A 248 -41.28 -28.31 -1.09
CA GLY A 248 -42.24 -29.14 -1.81
C GLY A 248 -43.63 -28.51 -1.79
N VAL A 249 -44.27 -28.43 -2.96
CA VAL A 249 -45.63 -27.95 -3.17
C VAL A 249 -46.41 -29.04 -3.90
N MET A 250 -47.69 -29.19 -3.60
CA MET A 250 -48.59 -30.08 -4.32
C MET A 250 -49.61 -29.22 -5.06
N ASP A 251 -49.74 -29.42 -6.37
CA ASP A 251 -50.75 -28.75 -7.19
C ASP A 251 -52.15 -29.33 -6.96
N GLU A 252 -53.21 -28.64 -7.37
CA GLU A 252 -54.61 -29.09 -7.26
C GLU A 252 -54.86 -30.43 -7.96
N SER A 253 -54.01 -30.80 -8.93
CA SER A 253 -54.02 -32.09 -9.64
C SER A 253 -53.31 -33.23 -8.89
N GLY A 254 -52.73 -32.97 -7.71
CA GLY A 254 -51.99 -33.94 -6.91
C GLY A 254 -50.51 -34.14 -7.32
N GLU A 255 -50.03 -33.42 -8.33
CA GLU A 255 -48.62 -33.43 -8.76
C GLU A 255 -47.75 -32.72 -7.72
N GLN A 256 -46.68 -33.38 -7.27
CA GLN A 256 -45.72 -32.82 -6.32
C GLN A 256 -44.55 -32.19 -7.10
N PHE A 257 -44.36 -30.89 -6.94
CA PHE A 257 -43.23 -30.16 -7.54
C PHE A 257 -42.45 -29.41 -6.46
N VAL A 258 -41.23 -29.00 -6.80
CA VAL A 258 -40.37 -28.26 -5.87
C VAL A 258 -40.28 -26.80 -6.34
N ALA A 259 -40.67 -25.88 -5.45
CA ALA A 259 -40.55 -24.45 -5.68
C ALA A 259 -39.26 -23.92 -5.03
N TYR A 260 -38.51 -23.12 -5.79
CA TYR A 260 -37.33 -22.39 -5.33
C TYR A 260 -37.70 -20.93 -5.07
N PHE A 261 -37.41 -20.46 -3.87
CA PHE A 261 -37.76 -19.14 -3.37
C PHE A 261 -36.47 -18.33 -3.16
N LEU A 262 -36.28 -17.26 -3.94
CA LEU A 262 -35.20 -16.30 -3.71
C LEU A 262 -35.70 -15.15 -2.81
N PRO A 263 -34.92 -14.70 -1.82
CA PRO A 263 -35.25 -13.52 -1.03
C PRO A 263 -35.20 -12.26 -1.91
N LEU A 264 -36.08 -11.30 -1.64
CA LEU A 264 -35.94 -9.93 -2.14
C LEU A 264 -34.85 -9.16 -1.36
N GLU A 265 -34.40 -8.04 -1.91
CA GLU A 265 -33.35 -7.20 -1.30
C GLU A 265 -33.76 -6.67 0.08
N GLU A 266 -35.03 -6.30 0.26
CA GLU A 266 -35.59 -5.93 1.56
C GLU A 266 -35.53 -7.10 2.57
N THR A 267 -35.87 -8.31 2.12
CA THR A 267 -35.81 -9.54 2.93
C THR A 267 -34.38 -9.88 3.36
N LEU A 268 -33.39 -9.63 2.50
CA LEU A 268 -31.96 -9.76 2.84
C LEU A 268 -31.53 -8.77 3.92
N GLU A 269 -31.98 -7.52 3.86
CA GLU A 269 -31.68 -6.53 4.91
C GLU A 269 -32.34 -6.89 6.25
N LYS A 270 -33.60 -7.36 6.24
CA LYS A 270 -34.27 -7.91 7.43
C LYS A 270 -33.46 -9.06 8.03
N ARG A 271 -33.16 -10.09 7.22
CA ARG A 271 -32.39 -11.28 7.63
C ARG A 271 -30.97 -10.96 8.11
N ARG A 272 -30.33 -9.92 7.57
CA ARG A 272 -29.04 -9.42 8.07
C ARG A 272 -29.16 -8.76 9.45
N ARG A 273 -30.26 -8.05 9.74
CA ARG A 273 -30.57 -7.56 11.10
C ARG A 273 -30.80 -8.72 12.06
N ASP A 274 -31.61 -9.69 11.67
CA ASP A 274 -31.96 -10.86 12.50
C ASP A 274 -30.73 -11.71 12.86
N PHE A 275 -29.88 -11.99 11.87
CA PHE A 275 -28.60 -12.67 12.05
C PHE A 275 -27.67 -11.92 13.00
N THR A 276 -27.67 -10.58 12.94
CA THR A 276 -26.89 -9.73 13.87
C THR A 276 -27.48 -9.74 15.28
N ALA A 277 -28.80 -9.90 15.42
CA ALA A 277 -29.49 -10.05 16.70
C ALA A 277 -29.41 -11.49 17.28
N GLY A 278 -28.99 -12.48 16.48
CA GLY A 278 -28.97 -13.89 16.86
C GLY A 278 -30.36 -14.53 16.90
N ILE A 279 -31.30 -14.03 16.11
CA ILE A 279 -32.69 -14.50 16.00
C ILE A 279 -32.87 -15.12 14.61
N ASP A 280 -33.53 -16.27 14.50
CA ASP A 280 -33.74 -16.93 13.19
C ASP A 280 -34.72 -16.15 12.29
N TYR A 281 -35.87 -15.77 12.83
CA TYR A 281 -36.89 -14.93 12.20
C TYR A 281 -37.61 -14.11 13.29
N ALA A 282 -37.98 -12.88 12.99
CA ALA A 282 -38.77 -12.03 13.87
C ALA A 282 -40.27 -12.30 13.67
N ASP A 283 -40.99 -12.61 14.76
CA ASP A 283 -42.42 -13.00 14.72
C ASP A 283 -43.37 -11.90 14.19
N GLU A 284 -42.92 -10.63 14.17
CA GLU A 284 -43.70 -9.47 13.71
C GLU A 284 -43.30 -8.96 12.30
N GLU A 285 -42.25 -9.49 11.67
CA GLU A 285 -41.83 -9.04 10.33
C GLU A 285 -42.25 -10.04 9.22
N GLU A 286 -42.92 -9.53 8.18
CA GLU A 286 -43.19 -10.31 6.97
C GLU A 286 -41.96 -10.32 6.05
N TYR A 287 -41.56 -11.51 5.58
CA TYR A 287 -40.41 -11.72 4.68
C TYR A 287 -40.92 -12.12 3.29
N GLU A 288 -40.65 -11.28 2.29
CA GLU A 288 -41.10 -11.53 0.91
C GLU A 288 -40.05 -12.31 0.11
N PHE A 289 -40.53 -13.29 -0.66
CA PHE A 289 -39.70 -14.14 -1.52
C PHE A 289 -40.29 -14.21 -2.92
N THR A 290 -39.44 -14.17 -3.94
CA THR A 290 -39.84 -14.39 -5.34
C THR A 290 -39.73 -15.88 -5.66
N THR A 291 -40.82 -16.48 -6.14
CA THR A 291 -40.85 -17.85 -6.64
C THR A 291 -40.24 -17.95 -8.04
N MET A 292 -39.20 -18.76 -8.22
CA MET A 292 -38.85 -19.31 -9.52
C MET A 292 -39.58 -20.63 -9.73
N ASN A 293 -40.56 -20.64 -10.65
CA ASN A 293 -41.33 -21.83 -10.99
C ASN A 293 -40.51 -22.72 -11.92
N TRP A 294 -40.00 -23.83 -11.38
CA TRP A 294 -39.27 -24.85 -12.15
C TRP A 294 -40.22 -25.96 -12.58
N ARG A 295 -40.58 -25.99 -13.88
CA ARG A 295 -41.20 -27.14 -14.52
C ARG A 295 -40.13 -27.97 -15.22
N HIS A 296 -39.56 -28.93 -14.51
CA HIS A 296 -39.15 -30.20 -15.08
C HIS A 296 -38.92 -31.22 -13.95
N VAL A 297 -39.82 -32.20 -13.86
CA VAL A 297 -39.57 -33.46 -13.17
C VAL A 297 -39.07 -34.43 -14.24
N CYS A 298 -37.98 -35.15 -13.96
CA CYS A 298 -37.61 -36.35 -14.70
C CYS A 298 -38.04 -37.55 -13.84
N ASP A 299 -38.67 -38.55 -14.48
CA ASP A 299 -39.00 -39.86 -13.89
C ASP A 299 -37.74 -40.64 -13.44
#